data_AF-A0A1H5LK33-F1
#
_entry.id   AF-A0A1H5LK33-F1
#
_cell.length_a   1.000
_cell.length_b   1.000
_cell.length_c   1.000
_cell.angle_alpha   90.00
_cell.angle_beta   90.00
_cell.angle_gamma   90.00
#
_symmetry.space_group_name_H-M   'P 1'
#
loop_
_entity.id
_entity.type
_entity.pdbx_description
1 polymer ?
#
loop_
_entity_poly.entity_id
_entity_poly.type
_entity_poly.pdbx_seq_one_letter_code
_entity_poly.pdbx_strand_id
1 'polypeptide(L)'
;MSDSTDLGEWEFVGRRGAEATRLVPGEVIAAIPAAKAFAERSGNELRFDFLDDRGVLHMLRLRHEDEVALFNAGFKIGVPLALVGFGTAVYWGGAVQFWESGTARLVYAAAACAVVLLLLAVFFRTAALHWGNPVRQNLRARARAYRELAHLARKGGADVPAHYPHYGSYPFAATFRPEVDEAETVDEEGLS
;
A
#
# COMPACT_ATOMS: atom_id res chain seq x y z
N MET A 1 -12.09 2.83 -14.42
CA MET A 1 -12.78 1.55 -14.19
C MET A 1 -12.60 1.23 -12.73
N SER A 2 -13.67 1.30 -11.94
CA SER A 2 -13.65 0.81 -10.56
C SER A 2 -13.69 -0.71 -10.65
N ASP A 3 -12.68 -1.40 -10.11
CA ASP A 3 -12.78 -2.81 -9.72
C ASP A 3 -13.71 -2.91 -8.49
N SER A 4 -14.92 -2.36 -8.58
CA SER A 4 -16.02 -2.72 -7.69
C SER A 4 -16.53 -4.07 -8.16
N THR A 5 -15.65 -5.07 -8.11
CA THR A 5 -16.05 -6.47 -8.07
C THR A 5 -16.95 -6.59 -6.85
N ASP A 6 -18.18 -7.07 -7.02
CA ASP A 6 -19.04 -7.47 -5.91
C ASP A 6 -18.27 -8.53 -5.11
N LEU A 7 -17.50 -8.11 -4.11
CA LEU A 7 -16.80 -9.02 -3.23
C LEU A 7 -17.86 -9.75 -2.42
N GLY A 8 -17.77 -11.08 -2.37
CA GLY A 8 -18.57 -11.85 -1.45
C GLY A 8 -18.39 -11.37 -0.01
N GLU A 9 -19.37 -11.67 0.83
CA GLU A 9 -19.41 -11.20 2.22
C GLU A 9 -18.09 -11.43 2.97
N TRP A 10 -17.41 -12.55 2.69
CA TRP A 10 -16.17 -13.00 3.33
C TRP A 10 -14.94 -12.94 2.41
N GLU A 11 -15.00 -12.17 1.33
CA GLU A 11 -13.94 -12.09 0.34
C GLU A 11 -13.20 -10.75 0.38
N PHE A 12 -11.92 -10.82 0.02
CA PHE A 12 -11.03 -9.67 -0.12
C PHE A 12 -10.05 -9.90 -1.28
N VAL A 13 -9.49 -8.82 -1.81
CA VAL A 13 -8.44 -8.86 -2.84
C VAL A 13 -7.09 -8.63 -2.19
N GLY A 14 -6.26 -9.67 -2.14
CA GLY A 14 -4.96 -9.58 -1.50
C GLY A 14 -3.98 -8.66 -2.24
N ARG A 15 -3.95 -8.69 -3.57
CA ARG A 15 -3.02 -7.91 -4.40
C ARG A 15 -3.79 -7.33 -5.57
N ARG A 16 -3.49 -6.10 -5.96
CA ARG A 16 -4.12 -5.48 -7.13
C ARG A 16 -3.98 -6.36 -8.38
N GLY A 17 -5.10 -6.63 -9.05
CA GLY A 17 -5.18 -7.49 -10.23
C GLY A 17 -5.14 -9.01 -9.93
N ALA A 18 -5.20 -9.41 -8.67
CA ALA A 18 -5.38 -10.80 -8.27
C ALA A 18 -6.87 -11.14 -8.07
N GLU A 19 -7.17 -12.44 -8.07
CA GLU A 19 -8.51 -12.95 -7.78
C GLU A 19 -8.91 -12.67 -6.32
N ALA A 20 -10.22 -12.53 -6.10
CA ALA A 20 -10.78 -12.48 -4.76
C ALA A 20 -10.45 -13.78 -4.01
N THR A 21 -10.08 -13.65 -2.74
CA THR A 21 -9.77 -14.76 -1.85
C THR A 21 -10.67 -14.68 -0.64
N ARG A 22 -11.16 -15.83 -0.18
CA ARG A 22 -11.95 -15.92 1.04
C ARG A 22 -11.07 -15.78 2.28
N LEU A 23 -11.58 -15.07 3.28
CA LEU A 23 -10.96 -14.96 4.60
C LEU A 23 -10.83 -16.36 5.23
N VAL A 24 -9.66 -16.65 5.80
CA VAL A 24 -9.48 -17.80 6.70
C VAL A 24 -10.03 -17.42 8.08
N PRO A 25 -11.00 -18.17 8.62
CA PRO A 25 -11.58 -17.87 9.93
C PRO A 25 -10.54 -17.84 11.04
N GLY A 26 -10.72 -16.93 11.99
CA GLY A 26 -9.87 -16.73 13.16
C GLY A 26 -9.81 -17.99 14.01
N GLU A 27 -10.88 -18.79 14.06
CA GLU A 27 -10.91 -20.10 14.72
C GLU A 27 -9.88 -21.09 14.13
N VAL A 28 -9.68 -21.10 12.82
CA VAL A 28 -8.69 -21.96 12.13
C VAL A 28 -7.28 -21.53 12.48
N ILE A 29 -7.05 -20.21 12.59
CA ILE A 29 -5.77 -19.65 13.01
C ILE A 29 -5.52 -19.94 14.50
N ALA A 30 -6.52 -19.74 15.36
CA ALA A 30 -6.46 -19.91 16.80
C ALA A 30 -6.29 -21.36 17.25
N ALA A 31 -6.68 -22.33 16.39
CA ALA A 31 -6.43 -23.75 16.62
C ALA A 31 -4.94 -24.09 16.78
N ILE A 32 -4.04 -23.24 16.28
CA ILE A 32 -2.59 -23.38 16.45
C ILE A 32 -2.14 -22.55 17.66
N PRO A 33 -1.70 -23.16 18.78
CA PRO A 33 -1.37 -22.44 20.01
C PRO A 33 -0.30 -21.35 19.82
N ALA A 34 0.70 -21.63 18.98
CA ALA A 34 1.75 -20.65 18.65
C ALA A 34 1.21 -19.44 17.89
N ALA A 35 0.25 -19.66 16.97
CA ALA A 35 -0.39 -18.59 16.22
C ALA A 35 -1.34 -17.78 17.12
N LYS A 36 -2.13 -18.44 17.96
CA LYS A 36 -2.97 -17.77 18.96
C LYS A 36 -2.17 -16.86 19.89
N ALA A 37 -1.08 -17.38 20.46
CA ALA A 37 -0.22 -16.59 21.34
C ALA A 37 0.47 -15.43 20.60
N PHE A 38 0.77 -15.58 19.31
CA PHE A 38 1.26 -14.48 18.48
C PHE A 38 0.18 -13.43 18.24
N ALA A 39 -1.04 -13.85 17.89
CA ALA A 39 -2.19 -12.98 17.67
C ALA A 39 -2.48 -12.12 18.92
N GLU A 40 -2.48 -12.71 20.11
CA GLU A 40 -2.70 -11.98 21.37
C GLU A 40 -1.57 -10.98 21.67
N ARG A 41 -0.30 -11.37 21.51
CA ARG A 41 0.83 -10.47 21.76
C ARG A 41 0.85 -9.31 20.77
N SER A 42 0.79 -9.59 19.47
CA SER A 42 0.79 -8.57 18.43
C SER A 42 -0.50 -7.73 18.45
N GLY A 43 -1.63 -8.31 18.87
CA GLY A 43 -2.87 -7.59 19.03
C GLY A 43 -2.82 -6.57 20.15
N ASN A 44 -2.15 -6.88 21.26
CA ASN A 44 -1.88 -5.92 22.32
C ASN A 44 -0.92 -4.81 21.86
N GLU A 45 0.13 -5.15 21.11
CA GLU A 45 1.11 -4.19 20.58
C GLU A 45 0.50 -3.23 19.55
N LEU A 46 -0.40 -3.74 18.69
CA LEU A 46 -0.98 -3.02 17.55
C LEU A 46 -2.44 -2.58 17.78
N ARG A 47 -2.95 -2.79 19.00
CA ARG A 47 -4.33 -2.52 19.44
C ARG A 47 -5.38 -3.04 18.46
N PHE A 48 -5.25 -4.30 18.07
CA PHE A 48 -6.09 -4.92 17.04
C PHE A 48 -6.38 -6.37 17.37
N ASP A 49 -7.64 -6.78 17.31
CA ASP A 49 -8.00 -8.18 17.48
C ASP A 49 -7.83 -8.95 16.16
N PHE A 50 -6.77 -9.75 16.07
CA PHE A 50 -6.49 -10.57 14.89
C PHE A 50 -7.35 -11.85 14.79
N LEU A 51 -8.16 -12.14 15.81
CA LEU A 51 -9.08 -13.28 15.83
C LEU A 51 -10.54 -12.86 15.57
N ASP A 52 -10.82 -11.55 15.53
CA ASP A 52 -12.10 -11.03 15.02
C ASP A 52 -12.11 -11.03 13.48
N ASP A 53 -12.89 -11.94 12.92
CA ASP A 53 -12.99 -12.12 11.47
C ASP A 53 -13.54 -10.87 10.75
N ARG A 54 -14.45 -10.13 11.37
CA ARG A 54 -15.02 -8.92 10.76
C ARG A 54 -13.99 -7.80 10.72
N GLY A 55 -13.32 -7.54 11.84
CA GLY A 55 -12.21 -6.59 11.92
C GLY A 55 -11.09 -6.92 10.94
N VAL A 56 -10.66 -8.18 10.89
CA VAL A 56 -9.62 -8.63 9.95
C VAL A 56 -10.05 -8.42 8.50
N LEU A 57 -11.28 -8.80 8.15
CA LEU A 57 -11.79 -8.62 6.79
C LEU A 57 -11.85 -7.14 6.40
N HIS A 58 -12.35 -6.29 7.29
CA HIS A 58 -12.42 -4.85 7.07
C HIS A 58 -11.03 -4.26 6.84
N MET A 59 -10.07 -4.59 7.72
CA MET A 59 -8.66 -4.22 7.56
C MET A 59 -8.10 -4.68 6.20
N LEU A 60 -8.35 -5.93 5.78
CA LEU A 60 -7.85 -6.45 4.51
C LEU A 60 -8.42 -5.69 3.29
N ARG A 61 -9.69 -5.29 3.35
CA ARG A 61 -10.35 -4.48 2.31
C ARG A 61 -9.78 -3.06 2.26
N LEU A 62 -9.68 -2.37 3.40
CA LEU A 62 -9.04 -1.06 3.49
C LEU A 62 -7.60 -1.09 2.96
N ARG A 63 -6.89 -2.19 3.24
CA ARG A 63 -5.52 -2.38 2.78
C ARG A 63 -5.44 -2.61 1.27
N HIS A 64 -6.44 -3.22 0.64
CA HIS A 64 -6.55 -3.24 -0.82
C HIS A 64 -6.75 -1.83 -1.39
N GLU A 65 -7.63 -1.05 -0.79
CA GLU A 65 -7.86 0.35 -1.19
C GLU A 65 -6.60 1.20 -1.03
N ASP A 66 -5.80 0.99 0.02
CA ASP A 66 -4.49 1.62 0.20
C ASP A 66 -3.53 1.27 -0.95
N GLU A 67 -3.46 0.01 -1.35
CA GLU A 67 -2.62 -0.44 -2.48
C GLU A 67 -3.07 0.21 -3.80
N VAL A 68 -4.37 0.26 -4.07
CA VAL A 68 -4.95 0.91 -5.25
C VAL A 68 -4.67 2.41 -5.25
N ALA A 69 -4.83 3.07 -4.11
CA ALA A 69 -4.54 4.49 -3.95
C ALA A 69 -3.06 4.81 -4.19
N LEU A 70 -2.16 4.00 -3.63
CA LEU A 70 -0.72 4.13 -3.83
C LEU A 70 -0.34 3.97 -5.31
N PHE A 71 -0.88 2.94 -5.97
CA PHE A 71 -0.63 2.72 -7.38
C PHE A 71 -1.14 3.90 -8.23
N ASN A 72 -2.36 4.35 -7.98
CA ASN A 72 -2.97 5.47 -8.70
C ASN A 72 -2.19 6.77 -8.49
N ALA A 73 -1.67 7.02 -7.29
CA ALA A 73 -0.82 8.17 -7.01
C ALA A 73 0.50 8.09 -7.78
N GLY A 74 1.15 6.92 -7.76
CA GLY A 74 2.38 6.66 -8.52
C GLY A 74 2.18 6.84 -10.03
N PHE A 75 1.07 6.33 -10.57
CA PHE A 75 0.74 6.46 -12.00
C PHE A 75 0.47 7.91 -12.41
N LYS A 76 -0.36 8.64 -11.63
CA LYS A 76 -0.74 10.03 -11.93
C LYS A 76 0.46 10.98 -12.01
N ILE A 77 1.53 10.72 -11.25
CA ILE A 77 2.70 11.61 -11.21
C ILE A 77 3.85 11.02 -12.05
N GLY A 78 4.05 9.70 -12.00
CA GLY A 78 5.11 9.02 -12.72
C GLY A 78 4.95 9.10 -14.24
N VAL A 79 3.73 9.01 -14.77
CA VAL A 79 3.48 9.07 -16.22
C VAL A 79 3.84 10.45 -16.80
N PRO A 80 3.34 11.58 -16.25
CA PRO A 80 3.78 12.90 -16.71
C PRO A 80 5.29 13.10 -16.62
N LEU A 81 5.92 12.69 -15.51
CA LEU A 81 7.37 12.78 -15.34
C LEU A 81 8.12 11.99 -16.43
N ALA A 82 7.68 10.77 -16.74
CA ALA A 82 8.29 9.94 -17.78
C ALA A 82 8.11 10.56 -19.17
N LEU A 83 6.91 11.06 -19.51
CA LEU A 83 6.63 11.69 -20.80
C LEU A 83 7.45 12.96 -21.00
N VAL A 84 7.51 13.83 -19.98
CA VAL A 84 8.30 15.07 -20.04
C VAL A 84 9.79 14.75 -20.14
N GLY A 85 10.30 13.87 -19.27
CA GLY A 85 11.71 13.47 -19.32
C GLY A 85 12.11 12.85 -20.66
N PHE A 86 11.27 11.96 -21.20
CA PHE A 86 11.49 11.37 -22.52
C PHE A 86 11.46 12.42 -23.63
N GLY A 87 10.43 13.28 -23.68
CA GLY A 87 10.31 14.32 -24.69
C GLY A 87 11.49 15.30 -24.67
N THR A 88 11.93 15.69 -23.48
CA THR A 88 13.12 16.54 -23.28
C THR A 88 14.39 15.88 -23.81
N ALA A 89 14.59 14.60 -23.54
CA ALA A 89 15.76 13.86 -24.01
C ALA A 89 15.75 13.66 -25.54
N VAL A 90 14.59 13.29 -26.10
CA VAL A 90 14.42 13.11 -27.55
C VAL A 90 14.62 14.43 -28.28
N TYR A 91 14.05 15.54 -27.80
CA TYR A 91 14.22 16.84 -28.45
C TYR A 91 15.66 17.35 -28.36
N TRP A 92 16.37 17.06 -27.27
CA TRP A 92 17.81 17.33 -27.17
C TRP A 92 18.60 16.62 -28.27
N GLY A 93 18.43 15.30 -28.38
CA GLY A 93 19.12 14.47 -29.37
C GLY A 93 18.62 14.67 -30.82
N GLY A 94 17.39 15.15 -31.02
CA GLY A 94 16.84 15.34 -32.36
C GLY A 94 17.14 16.71 -32.96
N ALA A 95 17.15 17.77 -32.14
CA ALA A 95 17.17 19.14 -32.63
C ALA A 95 18.17 20.05 -31.90
N VAL A 96 18.09 20.13 -30.57
CA VAL A 96 18.83 21.15 -29.81
C VAL A 96 20.34 21.00 -29.96
N GLN A 97 20.86 19.78 -30.01
CA GLN A 97 22.30 19.56 -30.16
C GLN A 97 22.88 20.15 -31.46
N PHE A 98 22.06 20.36 -32.49
CA PHE A 98 22.44 20.90 -33.79
C PHE A 98 22.25 22.42 -33.90
N TRP A 99 21.75 23.09 -32.86
CA TRP A 99 21.63 24.55 -32.88
C TRP A 99 23.01 25.21 -32.89
N GLU A 100 23.19 26.24 -33.72
CA GLU A 100 24.47 26.95 -33.82
C GLU A 100 24.85 27.65 -32.50
N SER A 101 23.88 28.30 -31.85
CA SER A 101 24.10 29.02 -30.60
C SER A 101 24.29 28.08 -29.41
N GLY A 102 25.49 28.12 -28.80
CA GLY A 102 25.77 27.43 -27.54
C GLY A 102 24.92 27.97 -26.37
N THR A 103 24.63 29.27 -26.38
CA THR A 103 23.78 29.91 -25.36
C THR A 103 22.35 29.37 -25.42
N ALA A 104 21.78 29.21 -26.62
CA ALA A 104 20.43 28.65 -26.77
C ALA A 104 20.35 27.19 -26.27
N ARG A 105 21.39 26.39 -26.54
CA ARG A 105 21.52 25.02 -26.03
C ARG A 105 21.57 25.00 -24.50
N LEU A 106 22.35 25.89 -23.89
CA LEU A 106 22.49 25.99 -22.45
C LEU A 106 21.17 26.43 -21.78
N VAL A 107 20.47 27.42 -22.35
CA VAL A 107 19.16 27.87 -21.86
C VAL A 107 18.13 26.73 -21.93
N TYR A 108 18.09 25.98 -23.02
CA TYR A 108 17.22 24.81 -23.13
C TYR A 108 17.55 23.77 -22.05
N ALA A 109 18.83 23.40 -21.88
CA ALA A 109 19.24 22.41 -20.90
C ALA A 109 18.88 22.84 -19.47
N ALA A 110 19.05 24.14 -19.15
CA ALA A 110 18.67 24.69 -17.86
C ALA A 110 17.16 24.61 -17.62
N ALA A 111 16.35 25.01 -18.60
CA ALA A 111 14.88 24.95 -18.50
C ALA A 111 14.37 23.50 -18.39
N ALA A 112 14.89 22.61 -19.22
CA ALA A 112 14.63 21.17 -19.18
C ALA A 112 14.94 20.57 -17.80
N CYS A 113 16.14 20.86 -17.27
CA CYS A 113 16.55 20.40 -15.96
C CYS A 113 15.63 20.94 -14.85
N ALA A 114 15.29 22.23 -14.88
CA ALA A 114 14.39 22.85 -13.92
C ALA A 114 13.00 22.18 -13.91
N VAL A 115 12.43 21.88 -15.08
CA VAL A 115 11.14 21.18 -15.19
C VAL A 115 11.21 19.77 -14.63
N VAL A 116 12.26 19.01 -14.96
CA VAL A 116 12.45 17.64 -14.44
C VAL A 116 12.61 17.65 -12.92
N LEU A 117 13.43 18.56 -12.37
CA LEU A 117 13.63 18.71 -10.93
C LEU A 117 12.33 19.11 -10.21
N LEU A 118 11.52 19.99 -10.80
CA LEU A 118 10.23 20.36 -10.24
C LEU A 118 9.28 19.16 -10.18
N LEU A 119 9.18 18.38 -11.26
CA LEU A 119 8.33 17.19 -11.30
C LEU A 119 8.82 16.12 -10.31
N LEU A 120 10.13 15.93 -10.18
CA LEU A 120 10.72 15.05 -9.16
C LEU A 120 10.38 15.54 -7.74
N ALA A 121 10.50 16.83 -7.46
CA ALA A 121 10.16 17.39 -6.16
C ALA A 121 8.69 17.16 -5.80
N VAL A 122 7.77 17.35 -6.76
CA VAL A 122 6.34 17.02 -6.56
C VAL A 122 6.15 15.52 -6.31
N PHE A 123 6.79 14.66 -7.10
CA PHE A 123 6.72 13.20 -6.92
C PHE A 123 7.16 12.77 -5.52
N PHE A 124 8.36 13.21 -5.07
CA PHE A 124 8.86 12.86 -3.76
C PHE A 124 7.99 13.41 -2.63
N ARG A 125 7.48 14.65 -2.76
CA ARG A 125 6.56 15.23 -1.77
C ARG A 125 5.28 14.41 -1.65
N THR A 126 4.67 14.02 -2.77
CA THR A 126 3.44 13.21 -2.73
C THR A 126 3.69 11.81 -2.19
N ALA A 127 4.79 11.17 -2.59
CA ALA A 127 5.18 9.87 -2.04
C ALA A 127 5.40 9.95 -0.53
N ALA A 128 6.12 10.96 -0.04
CA ALA A 128 6.37 11.18 1.38
C ALA A 128 5.07 11.40 2.18
N LEU A 129 4.13 12.20 1.66
CA LEU A 129 2.83 12.40 2.31
C LEU A 129 2.00 11.11 2.38
N HIS A 130 2.01 10.32 1.29
CA HIS A 130 1.26 9.07 1.24
C HIS A 130 1.87 7.97 2.12
N TRP A 131 3.21 7.90 2.20
CA TRP A 131 3.93 6.93 3.02
C TRP A 131 3.99 7.33 4.50
N GLY A 132 4.05 8.64 4.76
CA GLY A 132 4.11 9.22 6.10
C GLY A 132 2.78 9.29 6.83
N ASN A 133 1.66 8.96 6.18
CA ASN A 133 0.34 8.99 6.82
C ASN A 133 0.27 7.93 7.94
N PRO A 134 0.14 8.34 9.22
CA PRO A 134 0.20 7.44 10.37
C PRO A 134 -0.92 6.40 10.39
N VAL A 135 -2.15 6.75 9.98
CA VAL A 135 -3.28 5.80 9.89
C VAL A 135 -2.95 4.68 8.89
N ARG A 136 -2.42 5.05 7.71
CA ARG A 136 -2.00 4.07 6.70
C ARG A 136 -0.82 3.23 7.19
N GLN A 137 0.07 3.78 8.02
CA GLN A 137 1.16 3.03 8.64
C GLN A 137 0.65 2.00 9.65
N ASN A 138 -0.36 2.34 10.48
CA ASN A 138 -0.99 1.39 11.41
C ASN A 138 -1.69 0.26 10.66
N LEU A 139 -2.47 0.59 9.62
CA LEU A 139 -3.09 -0.39 8.73
C LEU A 139 -2.06 -1.36 8.13
N ARG A 140 -0.93 -0.83 7.63
CA ARG A 140 0.16 -1.63 7.07
C ARG A 140 0.88 -2.47 8.13
N ALA A 141 1.03 -1.97 9.35
CA ALA A 141 1.60 -2.70 10.48
C ALA A 141 0.72 -3.89 10.88
N ARG A 142 -0.59 -3.68 11.01
CA ARG A 142 -1.56 -4.73 11.31
C ARG A 142 -1.63 -5.76 10.18
N ALA A 143 -1.69 -5.32 8.92
CA ALA A 143 -1.64 -6.24 7.78
C ALA A 143 -0.33 -7.04 7.75
N ARG A 144 0.81 -6.44 8.07
CA ARG A 144 2.08 -7.18 8.18
C ARG A 144 2.00 -8.26 9.27
N ALA A 145 1.54 -7.92 10.46
CA ALA A 145 1.41 -8.88 11.56
C ALA A 145 0.43 -10.00 11.21
N TYR A 146 -0.70 -9.70 10.56
CA TYR A 146 -1.65 -10.71 10.10
C TYR A 146 -1.03 -11.68 9.09
N ARG A 147 -0.15 -11.20 8.21
CA ARG A 147 0.61 -12.07 7.29
C ARG A 147 1.50 -13.05 8.04
N GLU A 148 2.26 -12.53 9.01
CA GLU A 148 3.17 -13.32 9.82
C GLU A 148 2.38 -14.36 10.65
N LEU A 149 1.23 -13.95 11.20
CA LEU A 149 0.27 -14.83 11.89
C LEU A 149 -0.24 -15.96 10.99
N ALA A 150 -0.71 -15.64 9.79
CA ALA A 150 -1.21 -16.64 8.85
C ALA A 150 -0.11 -17.62 8.39
N HIS A 151 1.11 -17.11 8.16
CA HIS A 151 2.26 -17.96 7.86
C HIS A 151 2.64 -18.86 9.05
N LEU A 152 2.52 -18.36 10.28
CA LEU A 152 2.78 -19.14 11.49
C LEU A 152 1.73 -20.24 11.70
N ALA A 153 0.44 -19.91 11.53
CA ALA A 153 -0.66 -20.88 11.59
C ALA A 153 -0.47 -22.00 10.56
N ARG A 154 -0.15 -21.64 9.30
CA ARG A 154 0.15 -22.62 8.25
C ARG A 154 1.31 -23.54 8.61
N LYS A 155 2.42 -22.96 9.11
CA LYS A 155 3.58 -23.76 9.57
C LYS A 155 3.22 -24.70 10.71
N GLY A 156 2.23 -24.34 11.53
CA GLY A 156 1.67 -25.19 12.58
C GLY A 156 0.67 -26.24 12.09
N GLY A 157 0.34 -26.29 10.79
CA GLY A 157 -0.56 -27.27 10.21
C GLY A 157 -2.03 -26.82 10.10
N ALA A 158 -2.34 -25.54 10.30
CA ALA A 158 -3.67 -25.02 10.02
C ALA A 158 -4.00 -25.10 8.52
N ASP A 159 -5.28 -25.22 8.20
CA ASP A 159 -5.80 -25.19 6.82
C ASP A 159 -5.77 -23.75 6.26
N VAL A 160 -4.57 -23.30 5.93
CA VAL A 160 -4.27 -21.97 5.40
C VAL A 160 -3.64 -22.13 4.01
N PRO A 161 -4.19 -21.52 2.95
CA PRO A 161 -3.66 -21.68 1.61
C PRO A 161 -2.18 -21.26 1.46
N ALA A 162 -1.46 -21.90 0.53
CA ALA A 162 -0.01 -21.76 0.36
C ALA A 162 0.47 -20.33 0.03
N HIS A 163 -0.41 -19.49 -0.50
CA HIS A 163 -0.11 -18.11 -0.84
C HIS A 163 -0.98 -17.10 -0.06
N TYR A 164 -1.59 -17.55 1.04
CA TYR A 164 -2.38 -16.71 1.91
C TYR A 164 -1.53 -15.98 2.96
N PRO A 165 -1.90 -14.74 3.31
CA PRO A 165 -2.73 -13.84 2.52
C PRO A 165 -1.92 -13.28 1.34
N HIS A 166 -2.54 -13.20 0.16
CA HIS A 166 -1.83 -12.94 -1.11
C HIS A 166 -1.40 -11.47 -1.22
N TYR A 167 -0.25 -11.08 -0.66
CA TYR A 167 0.29 -9.73 -0.89
C TYR A 167 1.81 -9.58 -0.92
N GLY A 168 2.26 -8.49 -1.52
CA GLY A 168 3.68 -8.08 -1.55
C GLY A 168 4.23 -7.82 -0.16
N SER A 169 5.54 -7.97 0.03
CA SER A 169 6.22 -7.50 1.24
C SER A 169 6.15 -5.96 1.27
N TYR A 170 5.84 -5.39 2.44
CA TYR A 170 5.97 -3.95 2.68
C TYR A 170 7.19 -3.69 3.60
N PRO A 171 8.41 -3.61 3.06
CA PRO A 171 9.58 -3.37 3.88
C PRO A 171 9.66 -1.94 4.47
N PHE A 172 8.90 -0.97 3.97
CA PHE A 172 9.23 0.45 4.18
C PHE A 172 8.19 1.33 4.91
N ALA A 173 7.01 0.81 5.33
CA ALA A 173 5.97 1.68 5.90
C ALA A 173 5.01 1.01 6.89
N ALA A 174 5.52 0.12 7.74
CA ALA A 174 4.73 -0.62 8.74
C ALA A 174 5.10 -0.22 10.19
N THR A 175 5.45 1.05 10.41
CA THR A 175 5.75 1.55 11.75
C THR A 175 4.46 1.94 12.45
N PHE A 176 4.08 1.20 13.49
CA PHE A 176 2.91 1.51 14.28
C PHE A 176 3.08 2.83 15.05
N ARG A 177 2.03 3.66 15.04
CA ARG A 177 1.92 4.98 15.66
C ARG A 177 0.72 4.98 16.61
N PRO A 178 0.93 4.67 17.90
CA PRO A 178 -0.17 4.52 18.86
C PRO A 178 -0.94 5.83 19.12
N GLU A 179 -0.37 6.98 18.78
CA GLU A 179 -0.94 8.31 19.02
C GLU A 179 -2.11 8.65 18.07
N VAL A 180 -2.28 7.88 16.99
CA VAL A 180 -3.25 8.17 15.92
C VAL A 180 -4.31 7.06 15.80
N ASP A 181 -4.26 6.08 16.70
CA ASP A 181 -5.04 4.84 16.61
C ASP A 181 -6.50 4.97 17.09
N GLU A 182 -6.90 6.14 17.61
CA GLU A 182 -8.25 6.39 18.13
C GLU A 182 -9.30 6.70 17.03
N ALA A 183 -8.88 6.80 15.77
CA ALA A 183 -9.77 7.18 14.67
C ALA A 183 -10.55 6.01 14.03
N GLU A 184 -10.22 4.75 14.34
CA GLU A 184 -10.92 3.57 13.79
C GLU A 184 -11.98 2.98 14.74
N THR A 185 -12.14 3.50 15.95
CA THR A 185 -13.10 2.96 16.96
C THR A 185 -14.42 3.73 17.06
N VAL A 186 -14.68 4.72 16.21
CA VAL A 186 -15.91 5.55 16.30
C VAL A 186 -16.69 5.48 14.99
N ASP A 187 -17.35 4.36 14.72
CA ASP A 187 -18.46 4.31 13.75
C ASP A 187 -19.40 3.08 13.94
N GLU A 188 -19.52 2.53 15.17
CA GLU A 188 -20.55 1.51 15.49
C GLU A 188 -21.39 1.78 16.75
N GLU A 189 -21.30 2.97 17.36
CA GLU A 189 -22.30 3.43 18.36
C GLU A 189 -23.12 4.58 17.80
N GLY A 190 -24.07 4.23 16.93
CA GLY A 190 -24.99 5.17 16.28
C GLY A 190 -26.36 4.55 15.96
N LEU A 191 -26.88 3.68 16.82
CA LEU A 191 -28.30 3.31 16.84
C LEU A 191 -28.95 3.93 18.08
N SER A 192 -29.58 5.08 17.90
CA SER A 192 -30.71 5.56 18.71
C SER A 192 -31.80 6.10 17.79
#